data_AF-A0A2J4ZE60-F1
#
_entry.id   AF-A0A2J4ZE60-F1
#
_cell.length_a   1.000
_cell.length_b   1.000
_cell.length_c   1.000
_cell.angle_alpha   90.00
_cell.angle_beta   90.00
_cell.angle_gamma   90.00
#
_symmetry.space_group_name_H-M   'P 1'
#
loop_
_entity.id
_entity.type
_entity.pdbx_description
1 polymer ?
#
loop_
_entity_poly.entity_id
_entity_poly.type
_entity_poly.pdbx_seq_one_letter_code
_entity_poly.pdbx_strand_id
1 'polypeptide(L)'
;MKKRRVVIGVLGTVLDKRGKRANRFKKWRPTVGLCQQADFPVDRLELLHQPRDENMAQKLIDDVAQLSPHTEVRPHTIEINDPWDFEEVYAAFLDFANRYRFDTENEEYL
;
A
#
# COMPACT_ATOMS: atom_id res chain seq x y z
N MET A 1 -16.21 3.71 19.92
CA MET A 1 -16.10 2.80 18.74
C MET A 1 -14.63 2.54 18.48
N LYS A 2 -14.26 1.39 17.91
CA LYS A 2 -12.87 1.12 17.52
C LYS A 2 -12.53 1.99 16.30
N LYS A 3 -11.39 2.70 16.32
CA LYS A 3 -10.91 3.49 15.17
C LYS A 3 -10.62 2.58 13.99
N ARG A 4 -10.83 3.06 12.76
CA ARG A 4 -10.42 2.34 11.54
C ARG A 4 -8.90 2.33 11.45
N ARG A 5 -8.30 1.18 11.20
CA ARG A 5 -6.86 1.05 11.02
C ARG A 5 -6.48 1.33 9.57
N VAL A 6 -5.67 2.35 9.38
CA VAL A 6 -5.17 2.78 8.08
C VAL A 6 -3.65 2.58 8.06
N VAL A 7 -3.16 1.86 7.05
CA VAL A 7 -1.71 1.73 6.82
C VAL A 7 -1.35 2.55 5.59
N ILE A 8 -0.23 3.26 5.66
CA ILE A 8 0.35 3.96 4.50
C ILE A 8 1.62 3.22 4.09
N GLY A 9 1.67 2.72 2.86
CA GLY A 9 2.78 1.88 2.41
C GLY A 9 3.16 2.12 0.97
N VAL A 10 4.45 1.96 0.66
CA VAL A 10 4.97 2.05 -0.70
C VAL A 10 4.94 0.68 -1.37
N LEU A 11 4.53 0.64 -2.64
CA LEU A 11 4.51 -0.57 -3.45
C LEU A 11 5.91 -1.17 -3.59
N GLY A 12 6.09 -2.40 -3.10
CA GLY A 12 7.34 -3.14 -3.25
C GLY A 12 7.51 -3.73 -4.66
N THR A 13 8.19 -3.03 -5.55
CA THR A 13 8.35 -3.42 -6.98
C THR A 13 9.09 -4.76 -7.20
N VAL A 14 9.84 -5.24 -6.20
CA VAL A 14 10.60 -6.50 -6.27
C VAL A 14 9.83 -7.67 -5.66
N LEU A 15 9.43 -7.56 -4.39
CA LEU A 15 8.84 -8.68 -3.66
C LEU A 15 7.35 -8.87 -4.00
N ASP A 16 6.58 -7.78 -4.11
CA ASP A 16 5.16 -7.86 -4.43
C ASP A 16 4.88 -8.25 -5.88
N LYS A 17 5.91 -8.21 -6.75
CA LYS A 17 5.82 -8.69 -8.14
C LYS A 17 5.93 -10.20 -8.25
N ARG A 18 6.36 -10.90 -7.19
CA ARG A 18 6.75 -12.31 -7.27
C ARG A 18 5.57 -13.23 -7.58
N GLY A 19 5.88 -14.27 -8.36
CA GLY A 19 4.92 -15.30 -8.76
C GLY A 19 4.20 -14.99 -10.06
N LYS A 20 3.59 -16.02 -10.65
CA LYS A 20 2.79 -15.91 -11.89
C LYS A 20 1.48 -16.65 -11.69
N ARG A 21 0.37 -16.08 -12.19
CA ARG A 21 -0.97 -16.68 -12.11
C ARG A 21 -1.27 -17.14 -10.67
N ALA A 22 -1.91 -18.28 -10.47
CA ALA A 22 -2.26 -18.79 -9.14
C ALA A 22 -1.05 -19.02 -8.21
N ASN A 23 0.17 -19.22 -8.73
CA ASN A 23 1.35 -19.45 -7.91
C ASN A 23 1.79 -18.20 -7.11
N ARG A 24 1.28 -17.01 -7.46
CA ARG A 24 1.58 -15.76 -6.72
C ARG A 24 1.10 -15.79 -5.27
N PHE A 25 0.01 -16.50 -4.99
CA PHE A 25 -0.51 -16.68 -3.64
C PHE A 25 0.35 -17.59 -2.74
N LYS A 26 1.32 -18.31 -3.33
CA LYS A 26 2.30 -19.13 -2.61
C LYS A 26 3.62 -18.42 -2.35
N LYS A 27 3.78 -17.18 -2.82
CA LYS A 27 4.98 -16.37 -2.63
C LYS A 27 4.70 -15.30 -1.58
N TRP A 28 5.66 -15.09 -0.69
CA TRP A 28 5.58 -14.00 0.26
C TRP A 28 5.72 -12.66 -0.47
N ARG A 29 4.70 -11.82 -0.31
CA ARG A 29 4.51 -10.49 -0.92
C ARG A 29 4.15 -9.54 0.23
N PRO A 30 5.08 -8.70 0.70
CA PRO A 30 4.94 -7.99 1.97
C PRO A 30 3.65 -7.18 2.11
N THR A 31 3.30 -6.39 1.09
CA THR A 31 2.11 -5.52 1.14
C THR A 31 0.84 -6.34 1.15
N VAL A 32 0.77 -7.46 0.41
CA VAL A 32 -0.37 -8.38 0.46
C VAL A 32 -0.43 -9.12 1.80
N GLY A 33 0.72 -9.60 2.28
CA GLY A 33 0.82 -10.35 3.54
C GLY A 33 0.44 -9.52 4.77
N LEU A 34 0.70 -8.20 4.73
CA LEU A 34 0.22 -7.24 5.72
C LEU A 34 -1.32 -7.26 5.82
N CYS A 35 -2.02 -7.20 4.70
CA CYS A 35 -3.48 -7.21 4.67
C CYS A 35 -4.09 -8.56 5.07
N GLN A 36 -3.29 -9.64 5.13
CA GLN A 36 -3.73 -10.99 5.50
C GLN A 36 -3.54 -11.32 7.00
N GLN A 37 -2.96 -10.41 7.79
CA GLN A 37 -2.69 -10.68 9.20
C GLN A 37 -3.98 -10.74 10.03
N ALA A 38 -4.31 -11.90 10.59
CA ALA A 38 -5.54 -12.10 11.37
C ALA A 38 -5.61 -11.22 12.64
N ASP A 39 -4.50 -11.10 13.36
CA ASP A 39 -4.40 -10.29 14.59
C ASP A 39 -4.18 -8.80 14.30
N PHE A 40 -4.01 -8.45 13.02
CA PHE A 40 -3.78 -7.08 12.57
C PHE A 40 -4.71 -6.75 11.39
N PRO A 41 -6.04 -6.70 11.60
CA PRO A 41 -6.97 -6.34 10.55
C PRO A 41 -6.70 -4.91 10.09
N VAL A 42 -6.43 -4.73 8.80
CA VAL A 42 -6.24 -3.44 8.15
C VAL A 42 -7.55 -3.07 7.45
N ASP A 43 -8.17 -1.97 7.86
CA ASP A 43 -9.41 -1.49 7.24
C ASP A 43 -9.13 -0.75 5.93
N ARG A 44 -7.99 -0.05 5.85
CA ARG A 44 -7.55 0.64 4.64
C ARG A 44 -6.03 0.63 4.45
N LEU A 45 -5.60 0.45 3.21
CA LEU A 45 -4.22 0.62 2.77
C LEU A 45 -4.15 1.80 1.78
N GLU A 46 -3.45 2.86 2.16
CA GLU A 46 -3.02 3.92 1.24
C GLU A 46 -1.74 3.44 0.55
N LEU A 47 -1.87 3.01 -0.71
CA LEU A 47 -0.80 2.41 -1.49
C LEU A 47 -0.09 3.47 -2.34
N LEU A 48 1.08 3.91 -1.88
CA LEU A 48 1.94 4.81 -2.64
C LEU A 48 2.65 4.02 -3.76
N HIS A 49 2.61 4.50 -4.99
CA HIS A 49 3.33 3.87 -6.10
C HIS A 49 3.77 4.91 -7.14
N GLN A 50 4.72 4.53 -7.98
CA GLN A 50 5.12 5.37 -9.12
C GLN A 50 4.14 5.21 -10.29
N PRO A 51 3.98 6.23 -11.15
CA PRO A 51 3.12 6.14 -12.34
C PRO A 51 3.48 4.95 -13.24
N ARG A 52 4.79 4.65 -13.36
CA ARG A 52 5.30 3.53 -14.16
C ARG A 52 4.83 2.14 -13.68
N ASP A 53 4.40 2.03 -12.42
CA ASP A 53 4.02 0.79 -11.76
C ASP A 53 2.50 0.62 -11.60
N GLU A 54 1.68 1.46 -12.25
CA GLU A 54 0.20 1.43 -12.21
C GLU A 54 -0.39 0.01 -12.37
N ASN A 55 0.05 -0.70 -13.41
CA ASN A 55 -0.41 -2.06 -13.70
C ASN A 55 -0.07 -3.07 -12.58
N MET A 56 1.00 -2.82 -11.83
CA MET A 56 1.39 -3.65 -10.71
C MET A 56 0.58 -3.29 -9.46
N ALA A 57 0.34 -1.99 -9.23
CA ALA A 57 -0.55 -1.51 -8.17
C ALA A 57 -1.96 -2.10 -8.33
N GLN A 58 -2.55 -2.03 -9.53
CA GLN A 58 -3.87 -2.59 -9.79
C GLN A 58 -3.96 -4.09 -9.50
N LYS A 59 -2.96 -4.87 -9.92
CA LYS A 59 -2.91 -6.31 -9.62
C LYS A 59 -2.81 -6.58 -8.11
N LEU A 60 -2.08 -5.74 -7.38
CA LEU A 60 -2.00 -5.85 -5.94
C LEU A 60 -3.36 -5.57 -5.30
N ILE A 61 -4.05 -4.53 -5.74
CA ILE A 61 -5.40 -4.18 -5.29
C ILE A 61 -6.36 -5.36 -5.50
N ASP A 62 -6.36 -5.94 -6.70
CA ASP A 62 -7.21 -7.09 -7.03
C ASP A 62 -6.90 -8.31 -6.14
N ASP A 63 -5.60 -8.58 -5.90
CA ASP A 63 -5.18 -9.68 -5.05
C ASP A 63 -5.54 -9.46 -3.57
N VAL A 64 -5.43 -8.22 -3.07
CA VAL A 64 -5.87 -7.87 -1.71
C VAL A 64 -7.39 -8.00 -1.60
N ALA A 65 -8.17 -7.54 -2.58
CA ALA A 65 -9.62 -7.69 -2.57
C ALA A 65 -10.06 -9.16 -2.55
N GLN A 66 -9.31 -10.05 -3.19
CA GLN A 66 -9.56 -11.49 -3.16
C GLN A 66 -9.21 -12.14 -1.81
N LEU A 67 -8.15 -11.67 -1.14
CA LEU A 67 -7.58 -12.32 0.05
C LEU A 67 -8.00 -11.69 1.37
N SER A 68 -8.28 -10.39 1.38
CA SER A 68 -8.82 -9.60 2.48
C SER A 68 -9.94 -8.69 1.94
N PRO A 69 -11.15 -9.24 1.75
CA PRO A 69 -12.29 -8.50 1.18
C PRO A 69 -12.74 -7.30 2.02
N HIS A 70 -12.32 -7.23 3.28
CA HIS A 70 -12.64 -6.13 4.19
C HIS A 70 -11.64 -4.96 4.09
N THR A 71 -10.48 -5.17 3.47
CA THR A 71 -9.46 -4.12 3.32
C THR A 71 -9.72 -3.30 2.07
N GLU A 72 -9.96 -2.01 2.24
CA GLU A 72 -9.99 -1.04 1.15
C GLU A 72 -8.56 -0.68 0.74
N VAL A 73 -8.21 -0.73 -0.55
CA VAL A 73 -6.91 -0.24 -1.03
C VAL A 73 -7.12 1.00 -1.88
N ARG A 74 -6.43 2.08 -1.55
CA ARG A 74 -6.48 3.37 -2.25
C ARG A 74 -5.11 3.68 -2.85
N PRO A 75 -4.94 3.65 -4.18
CA PRO A 75 -3.69 3.99 -4.81
C PRO A 75 -3.43 5.50 -4.76
N HIS A 76 -2.19 5.89 -4.51
CA HIS A 76 -1.70 7.25 -4.64
C HIS A 76 -0.43 7.25 -5.46
N THR A 77 -0.43 8.06 -6.51
CA THR A 77 0.73 8.22 -7.37
C THR A 77 1.70 9.23 -6.76
N ILE A 78 2.96 8.83 -6.61
CA ILE A 78 4.08 9.68 -6.20
C ILE A 78 5.20 9.56 -7.23
N GLU A 79 5.89 10.67 -7.52
CA GLU A 79 7.02 10.67 -8.44
C GLU A 79 8.33 10.67 -7.65
N ILE A 80 9.15 9.65 -7.87
CA ILE A 80 10.49 9.52 -7.32
C ILE A 80 11.40 9.03 -8.44
N ASN A 81 12.35 9.87 -8.86
CA ASN A 81 13.29 9.59 -9.93
C ASN A 81 14.45 8.73 -9.41
N ASP A 82 15.11 9.16 -8.34
CA ASP A 82 16.13 8.39 -7.64
C ASP A 82 15.62 7.93 -6.26
N PRO A 83 15.24 6.65 -6.09
CA PRO A 83 14.79 6.14 -4.80
C PRO A 83 15.90 6.07 -3.74
N TRP A 84 17.15 6.35 -4.10
CA TRP A 84 18.29 6.45 -3.18
C TRP A 84 18.64 7.89 -2.81
N ASP A 85 18.06 8.88 -3.50
CA ASP A 85 18.13 10.27 -3.06
C ASP A 85 17.12 10.48 -1.92
N PHE A 86 17.65 10.61 -0.71
CA PHE A 86 16.83 10.77 0.49
C PHE A 86 16.03 12.08 0.49
N GLU A 87 16.58 13.16 -0.06
CA GLU A 87 15.89 14.46 -0.11
C GLU A 87 14.68 14.38 -1.05
N GLU A 88 14.86 13.77 -2.22
CA GLU A 88 13.78 13.55 -3.18
C GLU A 88 12.67 12.67 -2.59
N VAL A 89 13.05 11.53 -1.98
CA VAL A 89 12.09 10.61 -1.35
C VAL A 89 11.31 11.31 -0.24
N TYR A 90 12.01 12.06 0.61
CA TYR A 90 11.37 12.79 1.71
C TYR A 90 10.41 13.87 1.19
N ALA A 91 10.83 14.65 0.20
CA ALA A 91 9.99 15.68 -0.40
C ALA A 91 8.71 15.09 -1.02
N ALA A 92 8.83 13.96 -1.73
CA ALA A 92 7.68 13.27 -2.32
C ALA A 92 6.68 12.78 -1.26
N PHE A 93 7.17 12.17 -0.18
CA PHE A 93 6.29 11.73 0.93
C PHE A 93 5.70 12.90 1.70
N LEU A 94 6.45 13.98 1.89
CA LEU A 94 5.95 15.19 2.54
C LEU A 94 4.84 15.85 1.73
N ASP A 95 4.99 15.94 0.41
CA ASP A 95 3.98 16.51 -0.48
C ASP A 95 2.70 15.65 -0.49
N PHE A 96 2.84 14.32 -0.46
CA PHE A 96 1.71 13.42 -0.22
C PHE A 96 1.03 13.70 1.12
N ALA A 97 1.79 13.74 2.22
CA ALA A 97 1.24 13.95 3.56
C ALA A 97 0.54 15.30 3.71
N ASN A 98 1.05 16.37 3.09
CA ASN A 98 0.43 17.69 3.12
C ASN A 98 -0.90 17.76 2.38
N ARG A 99 -1.10 16.93 1.35
CA ARG A 99 -2.34 16.86 0.56
C ARG A 99 -3.33 15.86 1.12
N TYR A 100 -2.83 14.83 1.81
CA TYR A 100 -3.63 13.78 2.41
C TYR A 100 -4.44 14.33 3.60
N ARG A 101 -5.75 14.06 3.60
CA ARG A 101 -6.63 14.49 4.67
C ARG A 101 -6.66 13.45 5.78
N PHE A 102 -5.86 13.66 6.81
CA PHE A 102 -5.87 12.81 8.01
C PHE A 102 -7.14 13.03 8.84
N ASP A 103 -7.86 11.94 9.13
CA ASP A 103 -8.99 11.86 10.06
C ASP A 103 -8.54 11.16 11.34
N THR A 104 -7.76 11.85 12.17
CA THR A 104 -7.24 11.28 13.42
C THR A 104 -8.33 11.05 14.48
N GLU A 105 -9.54 11.56 14.27
CA GLU A 105 -10.67 11.34 15.17
C GLU A 105 -11.22 9.91 15.00
N ASN A 106 -11.41 9.48 13.75
CA ASN A 106 -12.02 8.18 13.43
C ASN A 106 -11.00 7.11 13.01
N GLU A 107 -9.78 7.50 12.64
CA GLU A 107 -8.77 6.63 12.06
C GLU A 107 -7.50 6.58 12.90
N GLU A 108 -6.87 5.40 12.93
CA GLU A 108 -5.56 5.14 13.50
C GLU A 108 -4.61 4.83 12.35
N TYR A 109 -3.59 5.68 12.16
CA TYR A 109 -2.59 5.55 11.12
C TYR A 109 -1.35 4.81 11.65
N LEU A 110 -0.89 3.80 10.92
CA LEU A 110 0.25 2.95 11.27
C LEU A 110 1.27 2.85 10.12
#